data_AF-A0A6B1F4R6-F1
#
_entry.id   AF-A0A6B1F4R6-F1
#
_cell.length_a   1.000
_cell.length_b   1.000
_cell.length_c   1.000
_cell.angle_alpha   90.00
_cell.angle_beta   90.00
_cell.angle_gamma   90.00
#
_symmetry.space_group_name_H-M   'P 1'
#
loop_
_entity.id
_entity.type
_entity.pdbx_description
1 polymer ?
#
loop_
_entity_poly.entity_id
_entity_poly.type
_entity_poly.pdbx_seq_one_letter_code
_entity_poly.pdbx_strand_id
1 'polypeptide(L)'
;MALSAKQQINWWGIAMVVTLLVLYLLGDILLPFIVGMALAYLLDPFVDRFERMGLNRAISTAIVSVLSFVVLGSAIVFFVPLLGIQIRELFGILPATLETLVGILQVHFPELISVDSQLGLSLNKFLGFFQNYTNEILIGIYSSFNLAWQAGTFLIIVPVVFIYTLADWDNLIARIDSLLPMDHKETIRELAGEVDFILSSFVRGQLTICLILGLFYGITLYLVGLKAGLIIGFIAGLISFIPFLGAILGGVLALG
;
A
#
# COMPACT_ATOMS: atom_id res chain seq x y z
N MET A 1 18.64 28.11 34.34
CA MET A 1 19.59 27.16 34.95
C MET A 1 19.48 25.85 34.20
N ALA A 2 20.52 25.41 33.50
CA ALA A 2 20.51 24.13 32.81
C ALA A 2 20.47 22.98 33.84
N LEU A 3 19.56 22.03 33.66
CA LEU A 3 19.48 20.82 34.49
C LEU A 3 20.79 20.02 34.41
N SER A 4 21.20 19.36 35.49
CA SER A 4 22.39 18.48 35.44
C SER A 4 22.18 17.34 34.44
N ALA A 5 23.23 16.88 33.76
CA ALA A 5 23.14 15.83 32.74
C ALA A 5 22.44 14.56 33.25
N LYS A 6 22.63 14.19 34.52
CA LYS A 6 21.96 13.05 35.16
C LYS A 6 20.44 13.28 35.33
N GLN A 7 20.03 14.50 35.67
CA GLN A 7 18.61 14.85 35.75
C GLN A 7 17.97 14.89 34.37
N GLN A 8 18.66 15.41 33.36
CA GLN A 8 18.18 15.38 31.98
C GLN A 8 17.96 13.94 31.50
N ILE A 9 18.92 13.03 31.68
CA ILE A 9 18.77 11.62 31.28
C ILE A 9 17.58 10.95 31.95
N ASN A 10 17.36 11.18 33.25
CA ASN A 10 16.21 10.60 33.95
C ASN A 10 14.88 11.14 33.42
N TRP A 11 14.76 12.45 33.21
CA TRP A 11 13.54 13.05 32.69
C TRP A 11 13.25 12.65 31.25
N TRP A 12 14.27 12.65 30.38
CA TRP A 12 14.14 12.19 29.00
C TRP A 12 13.84 10.69 28.92
N GLY A 13 14.41 9.88 29.81
CA GLY A 13 14.12 8.45 29.90
C GLY A 13 12.67 8.18 30.32
N ILE A 14 12.17 8.87 31.35
CA ILE A 14 10.77 8.76 31.79
C ILE A 14 9.83 9.23 30.67
N ALA A 15 10.12 10.39 30.07
CA ALA A 15 9.32 10.93 28.97
C ALA A 15 9.26 9.93 27.81
N MET A 16 10.40 9.35 27.42
CA MET A 16 10.47 8.35 26.35
C MET A 16 9.63 7.10 26.67
N VAL A 17 9.72 6.55 27.89
CA VAL A 17 8.92 5.39 28.28
C VAL A 17 7.43 5.70 28.26
N VAL A 18 7.03 6.86 28.80
CA VAL A 18 5.62 7.30 28.78
C VAL A 18 5.13 7.47 27.35
N THR A 19 5.91 8.13 26.48
CA THR A 19 5.56 8.30 25.07
C THR A 19 5.40 6.95 24.37
N LEU A 20 6.32 6.01 24.56
CA LEU A 20 6.23 4.67 23.97
C LEU A 20 5.01 3.89 24.47
N LEU A 21 4.70 3.97 25.77
CA LEU A 21 3.51 3.34 26.35
C LEU A 21 2.22 3.92 25.75
N VAL A 22 2.15 5.26 25.63
CA VAL A 22 1.00 5.94 25.03
C VAL A 22 0.84 5.57 23.56
N LEU A 23 1.93 5.53 22.78
CA LEU A 23 1.90 5.10 21.38
C LEU A 23 1.47 3.64 21.24
N TYR A 24 1.90 2.76 22.14
CA TYR A 24 1.47 1.36 22.14
C TYR A 24 -0.03 1.23 22.45
N LEU A 25 -0.52 1.93 23.46
CA LEU A 25 -1.94 1.90 23.86
C LEU A 25 -2.87 2.53 22.80
N LEU A 26 -2.37 3.52 22.06
CA LEU A 26 -3.13 4.23 21.02
C LEU A 26 -2.88 3.66 19.60
N GLY A 27 -2.04 2.65 19.43
CA GLY A 27 -1.57 2.19 18.12
C GLY A 27 -2.69 1.92 17.11
N ASP A 28 -3.73 1.20 17.54
CA ASP A 28 -4.89 0.85 16.71
C ASP A 28 -5.72 2.08 16.30
N ILE A 29 -5.74 3.12 17.14
CA ILE A 29 -6.47 4.37 16.89
C ILE A 29 -5.62 5.33 16.05
N LEU A 30 -4.29 5.29 16.16
CA LEU A 30 -3.38 6.18 15.45
C LEU A 30 -3.30 5.89 13.95
N LEU A 31 -3.46 4.62 13.54
CA LEU A 31 -3.33 4.21 12.15
C LEU A 31 -4.22 5.03 11.18
N PRO A 32 -5.54 5.20 11.40
CA PRO A 32 -6.36 6.06 10.52
C PRO A 32 -5.93 7.53 10.51
N PHE A 33 -5.38 8.06 11.61
CA PHE A 33 -4.86 9.43 11.63
C PHE A 33 -3.60 9.56 10.80
N ILE A 34 -2.65 8.63 10.96
CA ILE A 34 -1.40 8.61 10.18
C ILE A 34 -1.72 8.49 8.70
N VAL A 35 -2.63 7.59 8.32
CA VAL A 35 -3.03 7.41 6.91
C VAL A 35 -3.72 8.66 6.37
N GLY A 36 -4.65 9.28 7.11
CA GLY A 36 -5.30 10.51 6.71
C GLY A 36 -4.32 11.68 6.52
N MET A 37 -3.39 11.86 7.45
CA MET A 37 -2.34 12.88 7.37
C MET A 37 -1.36 12.61 6.21
N ALA A 38 -0.98 11.35 5.98
CA ALA A 38 -0.10 10.98 4.86
C ALA A 38 -0.77 11.26 3.51
N LEU A 39 -2.07 10.96 3.38
CA LEU A 39 -2.85 11.31 2.18
C LEU A 39 -2.96 12.83 2.00
N ALA A 40 -3.15 13.58 3.08
CA ALA A 40 -3.20 15.04 3.04
C ALA A 40 -1.85 15.60 2.57
N TYR A 41 -0.74 15.16 3.17
CA TYR A 41 0.61 15.54 2.74
C TYR A 41 0.87 15.25 1.25
N LEU A 42 0.46 14.07 0.79
CA LEU A 42 0.63 13.67 -0.60
C LEU A 42 -0.17 14.55 -1.58
N LEU A 43 -1.34 15.03 -1.15
CA LEU A 43 -2.29 15.76 -2.00
C LEU A 43 -2.23 17.29 -1.85
N ASP A 44 -1.60 17.81 -0.80
CA ASP A 44 -1.41 19.24 -0.56
C ASP A 44 -0.73 19.98 -1.73
N PRO A 45 0.30 19.43 -2.42
CA PRO A 45 0.86 20.08 -3.62
C PRO A 45 -0.16 20.31 -4.75
N PHE A 46 -1.24 19.53 -4.81
CA PHE A 46 -2.32 19.75 -5.77
C PHE A 46 -3.24 20.88 -5.32
N VAL A 47 -3.49 21.03 -4.01
CA VAL A 47 -4.23 22.17 -3.43
C VAL A 47 -3.47 23.46 -3.71
N ASP A 48 -2.17 23.50 -3.39
CA ASP A 48 -1.27 24.61 -3.69
C ASP A 48 -1.30 25.02 -5.17
N ARG A 49 -1.34 24.03 -6.06
CA ARG A 49 -1.40 24.30 -7.51
C ARG A 49 -2.70 24.98 -7.90
N PHE A 50 -3.82 24.62 -7.29
CA PHE A 50 -5.11 25.29 -7.49
C PHE A 50 -5.15 26.68 -6.85
N GLU A 51 -4.53 26.87 -5.69
CA GLU A 51 -4.39 28.18 -5.08
C GLU A 51 -3.58 29.15 -5.94
N ARG A 52 -2.47 28.66 -6.53
CA ARG A 52 -1.67 29.44 -7.49
C ARG A 52 -2.43 29.81 -8.77
N MET A 53 -3.53 29.11 -9.08
CA MET A 53 -4.44 29.45 -10.18
C MET A 53 -5.51 30.50 -9.78
N GLY A 54 -5.51 30.97 -8.53
CA GLY A 54 -6.39 32.02 -8.01
C GLY A 54 -7.61 31.52 -7.22
N LEU A 55 -7.69 30.23 -6.91
CA LEU A 55 -8.75 29.68 -6.06
C LEU A 55 -8.39 29.88 -4.57
N ASN A 56 -9.41 30.02 -3.70
CA ASN A 56 -9.17 30.04 -2.26
C ASN A 56 -8.92 28.62 -1.73
N ARG A 57 -8.22 28.52 -0.58
CA ARG A 57 -7.83 27.24 0.03
C ARG A 57 -8.99 26.27 0.25
N ALA A 58 -10.13 26.80 0.69
CA ALA A 58 -11.33 25.99 0.93
C ALA A 58 -11.86 25.35 -0.36
N ILE A 59 -11.93 26.09 -1.47
CA ILE A 59 -12.37 25.57 -2.77
C ILE A 59 -11.34 24.61 -3.34
N SER A 60 -10.05 24.95 -3.29
CA SER A 60 -8.97 24.06 -3.73
C SER A 60 -9.00 22.73 -2.99
N THR A 61 -9.16 22.76 -1.66
CA THR A 61 -9.28 21.56 -0.83
C THR A 61 -10.52 20.76 -1.17
N ALA A 62 -11.68 21.40 -1.36
CA ALA A 62 -12.91 20.72 -1.72
C ALA A 62 -12.78 20.00 -3.08
N ILE A 63 -12.20 20.67 -4.08
CA ILE A 63 -11.97 20.10 -5.41
C ILE A 63 -11.03 18.90 -5.31
N VAL A 64 -9.87 19.04 -4.67
CA VAL A 64 -8.88 17.96 -4.54
C VAL A 64 -9.47 16.79 -3.76
N SER A 65 -10.20 17.06 -2.67
CA SER A 65 -10.84 16.01 -1.87
C SER A 65 -11.87 15.24 -2.69
N VAL A 66 -12.80 15.93 -3.36
CA VAL A 66 -13.83 15.30 -4.20
C VAL A 66 -13.19 14.51 -5.33
N LEU A 67 -12.21 15.07 -6.04
CA LEU A 67 -11.49 14.39 -7.11
C LEU A 67 -10.80 13.13 -6.59
N SER A 68 -10.17 13.21 -5.42
CA SER A 68 -9.50 12.07 -4.79
C SER A 68 -10.49 10.97 -4.40
N PHE A 69 -11.64 11.31 -3.80
CA PHE A 69 -12.69 10.33 -3.51
C PHE A 69 -13.28 9.70 -4.77
N VAL A 70 -13.46 10.47 -5.84
CA VAL A 70 -13.95 9.95 -7.13
C VAL A 70 -12.92 9.01 -7.74
N VAL A 71 -11.65 9.40 -7.81
CA VAL A 71 -10.57 8.58 -8.40
C VAL A 71 -10.34 7.31 -7.58
N LEU A 72 -10.16 7.42 -6.26
CA LEU A 72 -9.92 6.27 -5.40
C LEU A 72 -11.17 5.39 -5.27
N GLY A 73 -12.35 6.00 -5.12
CA GLY A 73 -13.61 5.28 -5.03
C GLY A 73 -13.96 4.54 -6.32
N SER A 74 -13.78 5.17 -7.49
CA SER A 74 -13.98 4.50 -8.78
C SER A 74 -12.95 3.40 -9.02
N ALA A 75 -11.68 3.61 -8.65
CA ALA A 75 -10.69 2.56 -8.67
C ALA A 75 -11.17 1.37 -7.82
N ILE A 76 -11.65 1.56 -6.60
CA ILE A 76 -12.15 0.45 -5.79
C ILE A 76 -13.38 -0.21 -6.44
N VAL A 77 -14.39 0.56 -6.85
CA VAL A 77 -15.68 0.04 -7.34
C VAL A 77 -15.56 -0.67 -8.68
N PHE A 78 -14.72 -0.20 -9.60
CA PHE A 78 -14.56 -0.81 -10.93
C PHE A 78 -13.38 -1.77 -11.01
N PHE A 79 -12.24 -1.41 -10.39
CA PHE A 79 -11.02 -2.19 -10.52
C PHE A 79 -11.09 -3.49 -9.71
N VAL A 80 -11.53 -3.44 -8.45
CA VAL A 80 -11.60 -4.64 -7.60
C VAL A 80 -12.47 -5.76 -8.20
N PRO A 81 -13.71 -5.52 -8.68
CA PRO A 81 -14.48 -6.59 -9.30
C PRO A 81 -13.88 -7.05 -10.63
N LEU A 82 -13.28 -6.15 -11.41
CA LEU A 82 -12.59 -6.50 -12.65
C LEU A 82 -11.41 -7.45 -12.37
N LEU A 83 -10.63 -7.17 -11.33
CA LEU A 83 -9.59 -8.08 -10.84
C LEU A 83 -10.19 -9.43 -10.46
N GLY A 84 -11.28 -9.42 -9.68
CA GLY A 84 -11.94 -10.65 -9.23
C GLY A 84 -12.45 -11.53 -10.38
N ILE A 85 -12.90 -10.95 -11.50
CA ILE A 85 -13.30 -11.70 -12.69
C ILE A 85 -12.10 -12.34 -13.38
N GLN A 86 -11.01 -11.59 -13.53
CA GLN A 86 -9.83 -12.08 -14.26
C GLN A 86 -9.00 -13.05 -13.46
N ILE A 87 -8.89 -12.86 -12.15
CA ILE A 87 -8.37 -13.85 -11.23
C ILE A 87 -9.21 -15.13 -11.37
N ARG A 88 -10.55 -15.05 -11.37
CA ARG A 88 -11.39 -16.23 -11.61
C ARG A 88 -11.13 -16.91 -12.95
N GLU A 89 -10.96 -16.14 -14.03
CA GLU A 89 -10.66 -16.71 -15.36
C GLU A 89 -9.29 -17.40 -15.38
N LEU A 90 -8.26 -16.77 -14.80
CA LEU A 90 -6.92 -17.35 -14.67
C LEU A 90 -6.94 -18.65 -13.86
N PHE A 91 -7.56 -18.60 -12.68
CA PHE A 91 -7.65 -19.75 -11.78
C PHE A 91 -8.61 -20.83 -12.30
N GLY A 92 -9.54 -20.51 -13.19
CA GLY A 92 -10.39 -21.50 -13.85
C GLY A 92 -9.67 -22.29 -14.93
N ILE A 93 -8.68 -21.69 -15.60
CA ILE A 93 -7.92 -22.32 -16.71
C ILE A 93 -6.68 -23.07 -16.18
N LEU A 94 -6.11 -22.61 -15.06
CA LEU A 94 -4.86 -23.15 -14.53
C LEU A 94 -4.88 -24.65 -14.18
N PRO A 95 -5.91 -25.20 -13.50
CA PRO A 95 -5.95 -26.61 -13.13
C PRO A 95 -5.91 -27.53 -14.36
N ALA A 96 -6.74 -27.23 -15.36
CA ALA A 96 -6.78 -28.00 -16.61
C ALA A 96 -5.46 -27.93 -17.40
N THR A 97 -4.80 -26.77 -17.38
CA THR A 97 -3.50 -26.58 -18.04
C THR A 97 -2.40 -27.38 -17.32
N LEU A 98 -2.41 -27.38 -15.99
CA LEU A 98 -1.48 -28.14 -15.17
C LEU A 98 -1.71 -29.65 -15.27
N GLU A 99 -2.96 -30.13 -15.30
CA GLU A 99 -3.29 -31.54 -15.55
C GLU A 99 -2.76 -31.99 -16.92
N THR A 100 -2.90 -31.15 -17.95
CA THR A 100 -2.37 -31.44 -19.28
C THR A 100 -0.85 -31.50 -19.28
N LEU A 101 -0.18 -30.55 -18.61
CA LEU A 101 1.28 -30.54 -18.44
C LEU A 101 1.77 -31.77 -17.68
N VAL A 102 1.10 -32.15 -16.59
CA VAL A 102 1.41 -33.38 -15.83
C VAL A 102 1.24 -34.60 -16.71
N GLY A 103 0.16 -34.70 -17.49
CA GLY A 103 -0.06 -35.79 -18.43
C GLY A 103 1.04 -35.90 -19.51
N ILE A 104 1.45 -34.77 -20.11
CA ILE A 104 2.54 -34.72 -21.09
C ILE A 104 3.86 -35.17 -20.45
N LEU A 105 4.16 -34.68 -19.25
CA LEU A 105 5.40 -35.01 -18.56
C LEU A 105 5.41 -36.47 -18.05
N GLN A 106 4.27 -37.03 -17.63
CA GLN A 106 4.15 -38.45 -17.28
C GLN A 106 4.38 -39.37 -18.48
N VAL A 107 3.94 -38.96 -19.68
CA VAL A 107 4.12 -39.72 -20.92
C VAL A 107 5.56 -39.63 -21.44
N HIS A 108 6.16 -38.44 -21.41
CA HIS A 108 7.49 -38.20 -22.00
C HIS A 108 8.65 -38.37 -21.03
N PHE A 109 8.43 -38.22 -19.72
CA PHE A 109 9.44 -38.30 -18.66
C PHE A 109 8.93 -39.07 -17.43
N PRO A 110 8.55 -40.35 -17.57
CA PRO A 110 7.94 -41.14 -16.50
C PRO A 110 8.82 -41.31 -15.26
N GLU A 111 10.15 -41.23 -15.40
CA GLU A 111 11.11 -41.35 -14.29
C GLU A 111 11.16 -40.10 -13.38
N LEU A 112 10.76 -38.93 -13.89
CA LEU A 112 10.78 -37.66 -13.15
C LEU A 112 9.45 -37.34 -12.45
N ILE A 113 8.34 -37.95 -12.88
CA ILE A 113 6.99 -37.70 -12.38
C ILE A 113 6.26 -39.01 -12.05
N SER A 114 6.89 -39.87 -11.25
CA SER A 114 6.16 -40.91 -10.54
C SER A 114 5.30 -40.28 -9.43
N VAL A 115 4.18 -40.91 -9.06
CA VAL A 115 3.25 -40.40 -8.02
C VAL A 115 3.95 -40.20 -6.67
N ASP A 116 5.04 -40.94 -6.43
CA ASP A 116 5.90 -40.83 -5.23
C ASP A 116 7.10 -39.88 -5.38
N SER A 117 7.31 -39.31 -6.57
CA SER A 117 8.35 -38.30 -6.76
C SER A 117 8.01 -37.01 -6.01
N GLN A 118 9.03 -36.38 -5.44
CA GLN A 118 8.89 -35.11 -4.72
C GLN A 118 8.24 -34.02 -5.61
N LEU A 119 8.47 -34.09 -6.92
CA LEU A 119 7.93 -33.19 -7.92
C LEU A 119 6.43 -33.46 -8.18
N GLY A 120 6.02 -34.73 -8.32
CA GLY A 120 4.62 -35.13 -8.46
C GLY A 120 3.77 -34.79 -7.23
N LEU A 121 4.31 -35.00 -6.02
CA LEU A 121 3.64 -34.60 -4.77
C LEU A 121 3.51 -33.08 -4.64
N SER A 122 4.52 -32.32 -5.07
CA SER A 122 4.48 -30.86 -5.05
C SER A 122 3.47 -30.30 -6.06
N LEU A 123 3.39 -30.89 -7.26
CA LEU A 123 2.40 -30.52 -8.28
C LEU A 123 0.98 -30.86 -7.83
N ASN A 124 0.75 -32.02 -7.22
CA ASN A 124 -0.57 -32.37 -6.66
C ASN A 124 -0.97 -31.49 -5.48
N LYS A 125 -0.03 -31.12 -4.60
CA LYS A 125 -0.28 -30.12 -3.54
C LYS A 125 -0.58 -28.74 -4.11
N PHE A 126 0.12 -28.33 -5.17
CA PHE A 126 -0.14 -27.07 -5.87
C PHE A 126 -1.54 -27.09 -6.51
N LEU A 127 -1.92 -28.16 -7.19
CA LEU A 127 -3.27 -28.35 -7.72
C LEU A 127 -4.34 -28.29 -6.61
N GLY A 128 -4.12 -28.97 -5.48
CA GLY A 128 -5.01 -28.94 -4.32
C GLY A 128 -5.10 -27.55 -3.65
N PHE A 129 -4.00 -26.79 -3.60
CA PHE A 129 -4.00 -25.40 -3.15
C PHE A 129 -4.91 -24.55 -4.03
N PHE A 130 -4.79 -24.65 -5.36
CA PHE A 130 -5.61 -23.86 -6.30
C PHE A 130 -7.09 -24.26 -6.31
N GLN A 131 -7.41 -25.55 -6.16
CA GLN A 131 -8.80 -26.01 -6.10
C GLN A 131 -9.52 -25.53 -4.83
N ASN A 132 -8.84 -25.45 -3.68
CA ASN A 132 -9.44 -25.01 -2.42
C ASN A 132 -9.42 -23.47 -2.25
N TYR A 133 -8.41 -22.76 -2.77
CA TYR A 133 -8.25 -21.31 -2.58
C TYR A 133 -9.07 -20.43 -3.53
N THR A 134 -9.68 -20.97 -4.60
CA THR A 134 -10.49 -20.17 -5.53
C THR A 134 -11.72 -19.53 -4.87
N ASN A 135 -12.35 -20.23 -3.93
CA ASN A 135 -13.46 -19.68 -3.15
C ASN A 135 -12.98 -18.87 -1.93
N GLU A 136 -11.89 -19.26 -1.29
CA GLU A 136 -11.38 -18.59 -0.08
C GLU A 136 -10.68 -17.25 -0.37
N ILE A 137 -9.97 -17.07 -1.49
CA ILE A 137 -9.36 -15.77 -1.85
C ILE A 137 -10.44 -14.72 -2.10
N LEU A 138 -11.54 -15.11 -2.75
CA LEU A 138 -12.68 -14.23 -2.97
C LEU A 138 -13.34 -13.87 -1.64
N ILE A 139 -13.63 -14.86 -0.79
CA ILE A 139 -14.19 -14.62 0.55
C ILE A 139 -13.21 -13.79 1.40
N GLY A 140 -11.90 -13.96 1.25
CA GLY A 140 -10.84 -13.21 1.95
C GLY A 140 -10.79 -11.73 1.56
N ILE A 141 -10.96 -11.41 0.27
CA ILE A 141 -11.05 -10.02 -0.21
C ILE A 141 -12.36 -9.37 0.25
N TYR A 142 -13.48 -10.09 0.15
CA TYR A 142 -14.78 -9.61 0.64
C TYR A 142 -14.84 -9.51 2.18
N SER A 143 -14.19 -10.42 2.91
CA SER A 143 -14.13 -10.42 4.38
C SER A 143 -13.16 -9.36 4.90
N SER A 144 -12.07 -9.05 4.18
CA SER A 144 -11.19 -7.90 4.47
C SER A 144 -11.96 -6.58 4.38
N PHE A 145 -12.85 -6.45 3.39
CA PHE A 145 -13.76 -5.32 3.26
C PHE A 145 -14.79 -5.28 4.42
N ASN A 146 -15.29 -6.44 4.86
CA ASN A 146 -16.21 -6.55 6.00
C ASN A 146 -15.55 -6.31 7.37
N LEU A 147 -14.26 -6.63 7.54
CA LEU A 147 -13.48 -6.31 8.74
C LEU A 147 -13.22 -4.80 8.83
N ALA A 148 -12.90 -4.14 7.71
CA ALA A 148 -12.81 -2.68 7.64
C ALA A 148 -14.19 -2.00 7.83
N TRP A 149 -15.27 -2.62 7.38
CA TRP A 149 -16.65 -2.16 7.58
C TRP A 149 -17.14 -2.31 9.03
N GLN A 150 -16.82 -3.43 9.70
CA GLN A 150 -17.08 -3.61 11.14
C GLN A 150 -16.21 -2.67 11.98
N ALA A 151 -15.02 -2.30 11.50
CA ALA A 151 -14.19 -1.22 12.02
C ALA A 151 -14.55 0.13 11.36
N GLY A 152 -15.84 0.48 11.30
CA GLY A 152 -16.36 1.70 10.65
C GLY A 152 -15.64 3.00 11.02
N THR A 153 -14.93 2.99 12.15
CA THR A 153 -13.87 3.94 12.53
C THR A 153 -12.92 4.31 11.37
N PHE A 154 -12.39 3.37 10.60
CA PHE A 154 -11.39 3.67 9.56
C PHE A 154 -12.01 4.41 8.37
N LEU A 155 -13.19 3.95 7.93
CA LEU A 155 -13.93 4.53 6.81
C LEU A 155 -14.41 5.96 7.09
N ILE A 156 -14.60 6.32 8.36
CA ILE A 156 -15.05 7.66 8.76
C ILE A 156 -13.86 8.54 9.14
N ILE A 157 -12.94 8.05 9.98
CA ILE A 157 -11.83 8.84 10.51
C ILE A 157 -10.85 9.21 9.40
N VAL A 158 -10.49 8.30 8.49
CA VAL A 158 -9.51 8.61 7.44
C VAL A 158 -9.99 9.77 6.56
N PRO A 159 -11.21 9.75 5.98
CA PRO A 159 -11.73 10.90 5.24
C PRO A 159 -11.79 12.19 6.06
N VAL A 160 -12.23 12.12 7.32
CA VAL A 160 -12.34 13.31 8.17
C VAL A 160 -10.96 13.91 8.42
N VAL A 161 -10.00 13.11 8.89
CA VAL A 161 -8.62 13.56 9.12
C VAL A 161 -8.00 14.06 7.83
N PHE A 162 -8.15 13.32 6.73
CA PHE A 162 -7.65 13.72 5.42
C PHE A 162 -8.15 15.11 5.00
N ILE A 163 -9.47 15.35 5.00
CA ILE A 163 -10.04 16.62 4.55
C ILE A 163 -9.63 17.76 5.49
N TYR A 164 -9.72 17.56 6.81
CA TYR A 164 -9.39 18.61 7.77
C TYR A 164 -7.90 18.94 7.75
N THR A 165 -7.02 17.94 7.75
CA THR A 165 -5.58 18.15 7.68
C THR A 165 -5.18 18.78 6.34
N LEU A 166 -5.82 18.40 5.23
CA LEU A 166 -5.57 19.04 3.93
C LEU A 166 -6.04 20.50 3.93
N ALA A 167 -7.22 20.79 4.49
CA ALA A 167 -7.74 22.16 4.58
C ALA A 167 -6.84 23.07 5.43
N ASP A 168 -6.35 22.56 6.56
CA ASP A 168 -5.57 23.32 7.55
C ASP A 168 -4.05 23.09 7.46
N TRP A 169 -3.56 22.46 6.40
CA TRP A 169 -2.14 22.06 6.29
C TRP A 169 -1.17 23.22 6.56
N ASP A 170 -1.36 24.37 5.91
CA ASP A 170 -0.53 25.57 6.11
C ASP A 170 -0.56 26.07 7.56
N ASN A 171 -1.76 26.11 8.16
CA ASN A 171 -1.95 26.54 9.54
C ASN A 171 -1.26 25.57 10.51
N LEU A 172 -1.34 24.27 10.23
CA LEU A 172 -0.72 23.20 10.99
C LEU A 172 0.81 23.31 10.93
N ILE A 173 1.39 23.48 9.74
CA ILE A 173 2.83 23.69 9.57
C ILE A 173 3.29 24.98 10.25
N ALA A 174 2.57 26.10 10.07
CA ALA A 174 2.91 27.36 10.71
C ALA A 174 2.86 27.27 12.25
N ARG A 175 1.90 26.51 12.79
CA ARG A 175 1.81 26.26 14.22
C ARG A 175 2.97 25.41 14.72
N ILE A 176 3.32 24.34 14.01
CA ILE A 176 4.49 23.50 14.32
C ILE A 176 5.76 24.36 14.30
N ASP A 177 5.93 25.19 13.27
CA ASP A 177 7.06 26.10 13.14
C ASP A 177 7.18 27.11 14.29
N SER A 178 6.04 27.56 14.84
CA SER A 178 6.00 28.47 16.00
C SER A 178 6.40 27.81 17.32
N LEU A 179 6.32 26.47 17.40
CA LEU A 179 6.68 25.69 18.58
C LEU A 179 8.17 25.28 18.58
N LEU A 180 8.90 25.55 17.50
CA LEU A 180 10.31 25.16 17.39
C LEU A 180 11.20 25.93 18.38
N PRO A 181 12.18 25.26 19.01
CA PRO A 181 13.18 25.93 19.84
C PRO A 181 13.96 26.96 19.02
N MET A 182 14.06 28.19 19.52
CA MET A 182 14.63 29.31 18.77
C MET A 182 16.09 29.08 18.37
N ASP A 183 16.87 28.44 19.24
CA ASP A 183 18.30 28.16 19.01
C ASP A 183 18.55 27.15 17.86
N HIS A 184 17.56 26.30 17.54
CA HIS A 184 17.70 25.21 16.56
C HIS A 184 16.73 25.35 15.38
N LYS A 185 15.99 26.46 15.31
CA LYS A 185 14.88 26.64 14.37
C LYS A 185 15.32 26.54 12.92
N GLU A 186 16.47 27.13 12.58
CA GLU A 186 17.05 27.09 11.24
C GLU A 186 17.44 25.66 10.84
N THR A 187 18.20 24.97 11.70
CA THR A 187 18.60 23.56 11.48
C THR A 187 17.40 22.63 11.31
N ILE A 188 16.34 22.83 12.10
CA ILE A 188 15.12 22.00 11.99
C ILE A 188 14.41 22.26 10.65
N ARG A 189 14.33 23.52 10.20
CA ARG A 189 13.72 23.86 8.91
C ARG A 189 14.52 23.32 7.73
N GLU A 190 15.85 23.40 7.78
CA GLU A 190 16.73 22.82 6.77
C GLU A 190 16.51 21.31 6.68
N LEU A 191 16.56 20.61 7.82
CA LEU A 191 16.35 19.17 7.86
C LEU A 191 14.94 18.77 7.40
N ALA A 192 13.92 19.53 7.79
CA ALA A 192 12.55 19.29 7.32
C ALA A 192 12.42 19.46 5.80
N GLY A 193 13.10 20.45 5.21
CA GLY A 193 13.16 20.65 3.77
C GLY A 193 13.89 19.52 3.04
N GLU A 194 14.99 19.01 3.60
CA GLU A 194 15.69 17.83 3.07
C GLU A 194 14.80 16.58 3.11
N VAL A 195 14.09 16.36 4.22
CA VAL A 195 13.14 15.24 4.36
C VAL A 195 12.01 15.35 3.33
N ASP A 196 11.42 16.53 3.16
CA ASP A 196 10.38 16.78 2.15
C ASP A 196 10.89 16.51 0.72
N PHE A 197 12.11 16.97 0.42
CA PHE A 197 12.74 16.73 -0.87
C PHE A 197 12.99 15.23 -1.13
N ILE A 198 13.47 14.49 -0.12
CA ILE A 198 13.71 13.05 -0.23
C ILE A 198 12.38 12.29 -0.38
N LEU A 199 11.38 12.61 0.43
CA LEU A 199 10.06 11.97 0.38
C LEU A 199 9.37 12.22 -0.97
N SER A 200 9.36 13.46 -1.44
CA SER A 200 8.75 13.80 -2.74
C SER A 200 9.49 13.16 -3.91
N SER A 201 10.83 13.10 -3.86
CA SER A 201 11.63 12.40 -4.87
C SER A 201 11.40 10.89 -4.85
N PHE A 202 11.29 10.29 -3.66
CA PHE A 202 11.00 8.86 -3.50
C PHE A 202 9.62 8.51 -4.05
N VAL A 203 8.57 9.25 -3.70
CA VAL A 203 7.21 9.00 -4.20
C VAL A 203 7.16 9.10 -5.72
N ARG A 204 7.79 10.13 -6.32
CA ARG A 204 7.86 10.28 -7.78
C ARG A 204 8.63 9.15 -8.45
N GLY A 205 9.77 8.75 -7.87
CA GLY A 205 10.55 7.62 -8.35
C GLY A 205 9.76 6.32 -8.29
N GLN A 206 9.08 6.07 -7.17
CA GLN A 206 8.28 4.87 -6.96
C GLN A 206 7.09 4.79 -7.90
N LEU A 207 6.34 5.88 -8.09
CA LEU A 207 5.27 5.95 -9.08
C LEU A 207 5.78 5.71 -10.50
N THR A 208 6.96 6.24 -10.83
CA THR A 208 7.59 6.01 -12.14
C THR A 208 7.95 4.53 -12.32
N ILE A 209 8.51 3.89 -11.30
CA ILE A 209 8.82 2.45 -11.31
C ILE A 209 7.53 1.62 -11.46
N CYS A 210 6.49 1.91 -10.68
CA CYS A 210 5.19 1.25 -10.78
C CYS A 210 4.62 1.35 -12.20
N LEU A 211 4.70 2.52 -12.82
CA LEU A 211 4.24 2.73 -14.21
C LEU A 211 5.09 1.96 -15.22
N ILE A 212 6.41 2.01 -15.10
CA ILE A 212 7.31 1.29 -16.01
C ILE A 212 7.08 -0.22 -15.89
N LEU A 213 7.07 -0.78 -14.68
CA LEU A 213 6.83 -2.20 -14.46
C LEU A 213 5.43 -2.61 -14.88
N GLY A 214 4.43 -1.77 -14.60
CA GLY A 214 3.05 -2.02 -14.99
C GLY A 214 2.87 -2.13 -16.49
N LEU A 215 3.43 -1.17 -17.24
CA LEU A 215 3.42 -1.18 -18.70
C LEU A 215 4.29 -2.30 -19.27
N PHE A 216 5.49 -2.51 -18.74
CA PHE A 216 6.42 -3.53 -19.21
C PHE A 216 5.80 -4.93 -19.08
N TYR A 217 5.34 -5.31 -17.89
CA TYR A 217 4.67 -6.60 -17.69
C TYR A 217 3.35 -6.68 -18.43
N GLY A 218 2.56 -5.60 -18.44
CA GLY A 218 1.27 -5.56 -19.10
C GLY A 218 1.36 -5.82 -20.60
N ILE A 219 2.23 -5.07 -21.28
CA ILE A 219 2.45 -5.18 -22.73
C ILE A 219 3.11 -6.52 -23.05
N THR A 220 4.15 -6.92 -22.31
CA THR A 220 4.86 -8.18 -22.58
C THR A 220 3.92 -9.38 -22.46
N LEU A 221 3.14 -9.47 -21.39
CA LEU A 221 2.20 -10.58 -21.19
C LEU A 221 1.05 -10.56 -22.22
N TYR A 222 0.57 -9.36 -22.58
CA TYR A 222 -0.43 -9.21 -23.64
C TYR A 222 0.10 -9.72 -24.99
N LEU A 223 1.34 -9.36 -25.36
CA LEU A 223 1.98 -9.82 -26.61
C LEU A 223 2.25 -11.33 -26.64
N VAL A 224 2.52 -11.93 -25.49
CA VAL A 224 2.65 -13.40 -25.34
C VAL A 224 1.29 -14.12 -25.50
N GLY A 225 0.18 -13.37 -25.57
CA GLY A 225 -1.16 -13.91 -25.76
C GLY A 225 -1.90 -14.19 -24.46
N LEU A 226 -1.40 -13.71 -23.32
CA LEU A 226 -2.09 -13.87 -22.05
C LEU A 226 -3.26 -12.89 -21.98
N LYS A 227 -4.50 -13.41 -21.98
CA LYS A 227 -5.74 -12.61 -21.95
C LYS A 227 -5.77 -11.60 -20.80
N ALA A 228 -5.26 -11.99 -19.62
CA ALA A 228 -5.20 -11.13 -18.44
C ALA A 228 -3.88 -10.33 -18.32
N GLY A 229 -3.01 -10.35 -19.34
CA GLY A 229 -1.65 -9.79 -19.27
C GLY A 229 -1.60 -8.33 -18.82
N LEU A 230 -2.44 -7.47 -19.39
CA LEU A 230 -2.50 -6.04 -19.04
C LEU A 230 -2.83 -5.79 -17.55
N ILE A 231 -3.75 -6.57 -17.00
CA ILE A 231 -4.17 -6.38 -15.60
C ILE A 231 -3.17 -6.99 -14.64
N ILE A 232 -2.61 -8.17 -14.96
CA ILE A 232 -1.50 -8.74 -14.18
C ILE A 232 -0.34 -7.76 -14.14
N GLY A 233 -0.01 -7.15 -15.28
CA GLY A 233 0.99 -6.10 -15.37
C GLY A 233 0.67 -4.93 -14.45
N PHE A 234 -0.54 -4.36 -14.55
CA PHE A 234 -0.97 -3.29 -13.66
C PHE A 234 -0.85 -3.66 -12.17
N ILE A 235 -1.34 -4.83 -11.78
CA ILE A 235 -1.24 -5.31 -10.38
C ILE A 235 0.23 -5.43 -9.96
N ALA A 236 1.08 -6.01 -10.80
CA ALA A 236 2.51 -6.14 -10.53
C ALA A 236 3.15 -4.76 -10.34
N GLY A 237 2.80 -3.78 -11.18
CA GLY A 237 3.21 -2.39 -11.03
C GLY A 237 2.72 -1.78 -9.71
N LEU A 238 1.45 -1.97 -9.34
CA LEU A 238 0.86 -1.42 -8.12
C LEU A 238 1.44 -2.08 -6.85
N ILE A 239 1.59 -3.40 -6.84
CA ILE A 239 2.23 -4.14 -5.75
C ILE A 239 3.68 -3.70 -5.56
N SER A 240 4.38 -3.38 -6.64
CA SER A 240 5.76 -2.86 -6.57
C SER A 240 5.86 -1.54 -5.80
N PHE A 241 4.75 -0.83 -5.58
CA PHE A 241 4.71 0.36 -4.73
C PHE A 241 5.08 0.05 -3.27
N ILE A 242 4.74 -1.14 -2.77
CA ILE A 242 5.04 -1.58 -1.41
C ILE A 242 6.43 -2.24 -1.42
N PRO A 243 7.48 -1.56 -0.91
CA PRO A 243 8.81 -2.15 -0.87
C PRO A 243 8.82 -3.36 0.07
N PHE A 244 9.65 -4.35 -0.24
CA PHE A 244 9.82 -5.59 0.52
C PHE A 244 8.64 -6.57 0.52
N LEU A 245 7.50 -6.25 -0.09
CA LEU A 245 6.38 -7.21 -0.17
C LEU A 245 6.80 -8.51 -0.87
N GLY A 246 7.59 -8.41 -1.95
CA GLY A 246 8.13 -9.58 -2.64
C GLY A 246 9.10 -10.40 -1.78
N ALA A 247 9.89 -9.75 -0.92
CA ALA A 247 10.79 -10.45 0.02
C ALA A 247 10.00 -11.16 1.14
N ILE A 248 8.93 -10.53 1.64
CA ILE A 248 8.03 -11.14 2.62
C ILE A 248 7.31 -12.34 2.01
N LEU A 249 6.72 -12.19 0.82
CA LEU A 249 6.04 -13.29 0.13
C LEU A 249 7.01 -14.43 -0.21
N GLY A 250 8.21 -14.12 -0.71
CA GLY A 250 9.26 -15.10 -0.95
C GLY A 250 9.73 -15.80 0.31
N GLY A 251 9.84 -15.08 1.43
CA GLY A 251 10.17 -15.66 2.74
C GLY A 251 9.08 -16.58 3.27
N VAL A 252 7.80 -16.19 3.17
CA VAL A 252 6.67 -17.04 3.55
C VAL A 252 6.63 -18.32 2.70
N LEU A 253 6.84 -18.21 1.39
CA LEU A 253 6.90 -19.35 0.48
C LEU A 253 8.14 -20.25 0.70
N ALA A 254 9.22 -19.70 1.25
CA ALA A 254 10.43 -20.48 1.56
C ALA A 254 10.33 -21.19 2.93
N LEU A 255 9.47 -20.71 3.82
CA LEU A 255 9.25 -21.27 5.17
C LEU A 255 8.10 -22.29 5.22
N GLY A 256 7.23 -22.33 4.20
CA GLY A 256 6.12 -23.29 4.05
C GLY A 256 6.40 -24.34 2.98
#